data_AF-A0A8T2THB8-F1
#
_entry.id   AF-A0A8T2THB8-F1
#
_cell.length_a   1.000
_cell.length_b   1.000
_cell.length_c   1.000
_cell.angle_alpha   90.00
_cell.angle_beta   90.00
_cell.angle_gamma   90.00
#
_symmetry.space_group_name_H-M   'P 1'
#
loop_
_entity.id
_entity.type
_entity.pdbx_description
1 polymer ?
#
loop_
_entity_poly.entity_id
_entity_poly.type
_entity_poly.pdbx_seq_one_letter_code
_entity_poly.pdbx_strand_id
1 'polypeptide(L)'
;MMRFQWWREALDGLYKGKLLEHPVITALGAAMREHKLSKLWFSRIIDARQSDLEMEGAPRTMLDVEKYAENTASAILYLTLEAAGVRSTSADHAASHVGKAEGIGLLLRASPHHSLFRRTYIPIEIAAKHSVSQEDIYRRIHSEGLANAVLDVASVAEAHLAKARALASTVPSGAIPVLLPAVSAGVLLNSLKKVDFNVFDPRLARGVNGVSPLWMQLLVKWHAFRKMY
;
A
#
# COMPACT_ATOMS: atom_id res chain seq x y z
N MET A 1 -2.17 -22.00 3.70
CA MET A 1 -2.98 -21.91 4.93
C MET A 1 -2.17 -22.02 6.22
N MET A 2 -1.38 -23.09 6.47
CA MET A 2 -0.65 -23.29 7.75
C MET A 2 0.20 -22.09 8.24
N ARG A 3 0.86 -21.35 7.34
CA ARG A 3 1.71 -20.23 7.74
C ARG A 3 0.95 -19.01 8.25
N PHE A 4 -0.20 -18.65 7.64
CA PHE A 4 -1.03 -17.54 8.13
C PHE A 4 -1.77 -17.91 9.42
N GLN A 5 -2.16 -19.18 9.54
CA GLN A 5 -2.71 -19.71 10.78
C GLN A 5 -1.70 -19.60 11.93
N TRP A 6 -0.43 -19.97 11.69
CA TRP A 6 0.64 -19.80 12.67
C TRP A 6 0.81 -18.34 13.11
N TRP A 7 0.80 -17.39 12.16
CA TRP A 7 0.89 -15.96 12.52
C TRP A 7 -0.30 -15.47 13.34
N ARG A 8 -1.50 -15.96 13.06
CA ARG A 8 -2.71 -15.64 13.83
C ARG A 8 -2.59 -16.18 15.27
N GLU A 9 -2.16 -17.42 15.41
CA GLU A 9 -1.95 -18.05 16.72
C GLU A 9 -0.83 -17.37 17.51
N ALA A 10 0.26 -16.99 16.84
CA ALA A 10 1.36 -16.25 17.46
C ALA A 10 0.92 -14.87 17.96
N LEU A 11 0.14 -14.14 17.14
CA LEU A 11 -0.46 -12.86 17.53
C LEU A 11 -1.42 -13.04 18.71
N ASP A 12 -2.30 -14.04 18.66
CA ASP A 12 -3.22 -14.37 19.74
C ASP A 12 -2.47 -14.72 21.03
N GLY A 13 -1.37 -15.44 20.91
CA GLY A 13 -0.45 -15.75 22.01
C GLY A 13 0.10 -14.48 22.66
N LEU A 14 0.60 -13.53 21.86
CA LEU A 14 1.13 -12.26 22.34
C LEU A 14 0.08 -11.46 23.14
N TYR A 15 -1.15 -11.34 22.65
CA TYR A 15 -2.22 -10.64 23.37
C TYR A 15 -2.68 -11.39 24.64
N LYS A 16 -2.41 -12.69 24.74
CA LYS A 16 -2.63 -13.50 25.96
C LYS A 16 -1.41 -13.54 26.88
N GLY A 17 -0.35 -12.78 26.60
CA GLY A 17 0.87 -12.74 27.40
C GLY A 17 1.81 -13.93 27.20
N LYS A 18 1.60 -14.75 26.16
CA LYS A 18 2.49 -15.85 25.80
C LYS A 18 3.57 -15.35 24.84
N LEU A 19 4.82 -15.52 25.23
CA LEU A 19 5.97 -15.26 24.36
C LEU A 19 6.37 -16.57 23.66
N LEU A 20 6.39 -16.55 22.33
CA LEU A 20 6.97 -17.61 21.52
C LEU A 20 8.41 -17.25 21.17
N GLU A 21 9.29 -18.25 21.11
CA GLU A 21 10.69 -18.07 20.67
C GLU A 21 10.73 -17.85 19.15
N HIS A 22 10.51 -16.61 18.73
CA HIS A 22 10.68 -16.17 17.36
C HIS A 22 11.08 -14.69 17.36
N PRO A 23 12.22 -14.28 16.74
CA PRO A 23 12.76 -12.93 16.87
C PRO A 23 11.76 -11.81 16.55
N VAL A 24 10.94 -11.99 15.52
CA VAL A 24 9.89 -11.03 15.13
C VAL A 24 8.78 -10.95 16.18
N ILE A 25 8.37 -12.07 16.77
CA ILE A 25 7.32 -12.12 17.80
C ILE A 25 7.82 -11.48 19.10
N THR A 26 9.08 -11.70 19.46
CA THR A 26 9.72 -11.06 20.60
C THR A 26 9.77 -9.54 20.45
N ALA A 27 10.24 -9.05 19.30
CA ALA A 27 10.30 -7.61 19.01
C ALA A 27 8.90 -6.99 18.96
N LEU A 28 7.95 -7.64 18.29
CA LEU A 28 6.56 -7.19 18.23
C LEU A 28 5.93 -7.16 19.63
N GLY A 29 6.17 -8.17 20.46
CA GLY A 29 5.69 -8.21 21.84
C GLY A 29 6.24 -7.05 22.68
N ALA A 30 7.49 -6.64 22.47
CA ALA A 30 8.05 -5.46 23.13
C ALA A 30 7.32 -4.17 22.71
N ALA A 31 7.18 -3.94 21.39
CA ALA A 31 6.48 -2.77 20.87
C ALA A 31 5.00 -2.72 21.30
N MET A 32 4.32 -3.87 21.34
CA MET A 32 2.92 -3.96 21.79
C MET A 32 2.75 -3.59 23.26
N ARG A 33 3.70 -3.98 24.13
CA ARG A 33 3.68 -3.62 25.56
C ARG A 33 3.88 -2.13 25.77
N GLU A 34 4.76 -1.51 24.98
CA GLU A 34 5.09 -0.09 25.10
C GLU A 34 3.98 0.81 24.54
N HIS A 35 3.45 0.48 23.36
CA HIS A 35 2.58 1.39 22.60
C HIS A 35 1.10 1.00 22.56
N LYS A 36 0.69 -0.10 23.20
CA LYS A 36 -0.70 -0.59 23.24
C LYS A 36 -1.32 -0.68 21.83
N LEU A 37 -0.60 -1.36 20.93
CA LEU A 37 -1.01 -1.52 19.53
C LEU A 37 -2.28 -2.37 19.41
N SER A 38 -3.16 -2.00 18.50
CA SER A 38 -4.46 -2.64 18.31
C SER A 38 -4.35 -3.97 17.56
N LYS A 39 -4.90 -5.03 18.16
CA LYS A 39 -4.96 -6.37 17.55
C LYS A 39 -5.67 -6.36 16.21
N LEU A 40 -6.71 -5.53 16.12
CA LEU A 40 -7.55 -5.37 14.94
C LEU A 40 -6.73 -5.15 13.67
N TRP A 41 -5.74 -4.26 13.70
CA TRP A 41 -4.97 -3.89 12.51
C TRP A 41 -4.05 -5.03 12.05
N PHE A 42 -3.41 -5.72 12.99
CA PHE A 42 -2.65 -6.93 12.68
C PHE A 42 -3.52 -8.03 12.08
N SER A 43 -4.68 -8.29 12.68
CA SER A 43 -5.63 -9.28 12.16
C SER A 43 -6.08 -8.93 10.74
N ARG A 44 -6.42 -7.67 10.47
CA ARG A 44 -6.80 -7.21 9.12
C ARG A 44 -5.71 -7.46 8.08
N ILE A 45 -4.44 -7.21 8.43
CA ILE A 45 -3.31 -7.48 7.52
C ILE A 45 -3.19 -8.98 7.24
N ILE A 46 -3.27 -9.82 8.27
CA ILE A 46 -3.20 -11.28 8.13
C ILE A 46 -4.36 -11.78 7.26
N ASP A 47 -5.59 -11.33 7.54
CA ASP A 47 -6.80 -11.70 6.81
C ASP A 47 -6.68 -11.29 5.33
N ALA A 48 -6.31 -10.04 5.05
CA ALA A 48 -6.19 -9.54 3.69
C ALA A 48 -5.12 -10.29 2.88
N ARG A 49 -3.97 -10.62 3.49
CA ARG A 49 -2.89 -11.37 2.83
C ARG A 49 -3.25 -12.84 2.63
N GLN A 50 -4.00 -13.43 3.56
CA GLN A 50 -4.52 -14.79 3.41
C GLN A 50 -5.55 -14.86 2.27
N SER A 51 -6.54 -13.96 2.26
CA SER A 51 -7.54 -13.89 1.19
C SER A 51 -6.92 -13.62 -0.17
N ASP A 52 -5.87 -12.80 -0.25
CA ASP A 52 -5.12 -12.53 -1.47
C ASP A 52 -4.30 -13.75 -1.95
N LEU A 53 -3.80 -14.57 -1.04
CA LEU A 53 -3.17 -15.84 -1.41
C LEU A 53 -4.21 -16.81 -2.00
N GLU A 54 -5.39 -16.88 -1.38
CA GLU A 54 -6.50 -17.76 -1.73
C GLU A 54 -7.34 -17.26 -2.91
N MET A 55 -7.18 -15.99 -3.31
CA MET A 55 -7.93 -15.38 -4.40
C MET A 55 -7.67 -16.12 -5.72
N GLU A 56 -8.77 -16.50 -6.37
CA GLU A 56 -8.77 -17.02 -7.73
C GLU A 56 -9.01 -15.88 -8.73
N GLY A 57 -8.02 -15.62 -9.58
CA GLY A 57 -8.08 -14.58 -10.59
C GLY A 57 -7.76 -13.18 -10.08
N ALA A 58 -8.28 -12.16 -10.78
CA ALA A 58 -8.05 -10.75 -10.48
C ALA A 58 -9.18 -10.14 -9.63
N PRO A 59 -8.94 -9.03 -8.92
CA PRO A 59 -9.99 -8.25 -8.28
C PRO A 59 -11.11 -7.91 -9.26
N ARG A 60 -12.37 -8.00 -8.84
CA ARG A 60 -13.50 -7.75 -9.75
C ARG A 60 -13.67 -6.26 -10.01
N THR A 61 -13.57 -5.49 -8.92
CA THR A 61 -13.85 -4.05 -8.91
C THR A 61 -12.67 -3.25 -8.36
N MET A 62 -12.65 -1.95 -8.63
CA MET A 62 -11.71 -1.03 -8.00
C MET A 62 -11.88 -0.97 -6.48
N LEU A 63 -13.10 -1.14 -5.98
CA LEU A 63 -13.39 -1.20 -4.55
C LEU A 63 -12.67 -2.37 -3.87
N ASP A 64 -12.52 -3.51 -4.56
CA ASP A 64 -11.77 -4.66 -4.03
C ASP A 64 -10.29 -4.30 -3.83
N VAL A 65 -9.71 -3.54 -4.77
CA VAL A 65 -8.31 -3.06 -4.70
C VAL A 65 -8.15 -2.03 -3.58
N GLU A 66 -9.07 -1.07 -3.45
CA GLU A 66 -9.08 -0.11 -2.35
C GLU A 66 -9.20 -0.81 -0.99
N LYS A 67 -10.09 -1.81 -0.88
CA LYS A 67 -10.29 -2.60 0.34
C LYS A 67 -9.03 -3.38 0.69
N TYR A 68 -8.34 -3.96 -0.29
CA TYR A 68 -7.06 -4.61 -0.05
C TYR A 68 -6.01 -3.63 0.45
N ALA A 69 -5.87 -2.46 -0.19
CA ALA A 69 -4.91 -1.44 0.23
C ALA A 69 -5.22 -0.88 1.64
N GLU A 70 -6.49 -0.69 1.98
CA GLU A 70 -6.94 -0.30 3.32
C GLU A 70 -6.57 -1.32 4.39
N ASN A 71 -6.79 -2.61 4.12
CA ASN A 71 -6.52 -3.66 5.09
C ASN A 71 -5.05 -4.09 5.13
N THR A 72 -4.18 -3.51 4.28
CA THR A 72 -2.74 -3.80 4.26
C THR A 72 -1.90 -2.55 4.52
N ALA A 73 -1.77 -1.66 3.54
CA ALA A 73 -0.95 -0.46 3.65
C ALA A 73 -1.51 0.53 4.69
N SER A 74 -2.81 0.84 4.67
CA SER A 74 -3.39 1.75 5.68
C SER A 74 -3.34 1.16 7.08
N ALA A 75 -3.57 -0.15 7.22
CA ALA A 75 -3.46 -0.85 8.50
C ALA A 75 -2.08 -0.73 9.16
N ILE A 76 -1.00 -0.73 8.36
CA ILE A 76 0.36 -0.49 8.85
C ILE A 76 0.51 0.97 9.32
N LEU A 77 -0.07 1.94 8.60
CA LEU A 77 -0.04 3.34 9.01
C LEU A 77 -0.81 3.58 10.31
N TYR A 78 -1.96 2.93 10.52
CA TYR A 78 -2.68 3.00 11.80
C TYR A 78 -1.83 2.47 12.96
N LEU A 79 -1.18 1.32 12.79
CA LEU A 79 -0.26 0.78 13.80
C LEU A 79 0.93 1.72 14.05
N THR A 80 1.40 2.41 13.02
CA THR A 80 2.51 3.36 13.14
C THR A 80 2.08 4.65 13.85
N LEU A 81 0.85 5.12 13.63
CA LEU A 81 0.25 6.22 14.39
C LEU A 81 0.11 5.85 15.87
N GLU A 82 -0.36 4.63 16.17
CA GLU A 82 -0.45 4.12 17.54
C GLU A 82 0.93 4.03 18.20
N ALA A 83 1.93 3.52 17.49
CA ALA A 83 3.32 3.48 17.95
C ALA A 83 3.89 4.88 18.23
N ALA A 84 3.53 5.87 17.41
CA ALA A 84 3.89 7.27 17.61
C ALA A 84 3.09 7.97 18.73
N GLY A 85 2.16 7.28 19.40
CA GLY A 85 1.30 7.86 20.43
C GLY A 85 0.26 8.84 19.88
N VAL A 86 0.01 8.83 18.57
CA VAL A 86 -0.98 9.69 17.93
C VAL A 86 -2.37 9.05 18.04
N ARG A 87 -3.30 9.76 18.65
CA ARG A 87 -4.72 9.38 18.73
C ARG A 87 -5.55 10.52 18.14
N SER A 88 -5.84 10.46 16.84
CA SER A 88 -6.52 11.54 16.12
C SER A 88 -7.28 11.01 14.93
N THR A 89 -8.58 11.26 14.89
CA THR A 89 -9.45 10.86 13.79
C THR A 89 -9.04 11.50 12.46
N SER A 90 -8.53 12.74 12.47
CA SER A 90 -8.01 13.38 11.26
C SER A 90 -6.73 12.70 10.76
N ALA A 91 -5.85 12.29 11.66
CA ALA A 91 -4.67 11.49 11.31
C ALA A 91 -5.06 10.13 10.74
N ASP A 92 -6.07 9.46 11.32
CA ASP A 92 -6.58 8.18 10.82
C ASP A 92 -7.18 8.34 9.41
N HIS A 93 -7.98 9.37 9.17
CA HIS A 93 -8.52 9.64 7.82
C HIS A 93 -7.40 9.92 6.80
N ALA A 94 -6.38 10.70 7.18
CA ALA A 94 -5.23 10.93 6.32
C ALA A 94 -4.46 9.63 6.06
N ALA A 95 -4.21 8.81 7.08
CA ALA A 95 -3.54 7.52 6.95
C ALA A 95 -4.31 6.54 6.06
N SER A 96 -5.64 6.49 6.14
CA SER A 96 -6.48 5.70 5.22
C SER A 96 -6.19 6.06 3.77
N HIS A 97 -6.20 7.35 3.46
CA HIS A 97 -5.98 7.84 2.10
C HIS A 97 -4.54 7.66 1.63
N VAL A 98 -3.55 7.94 2.49
CA VAL A 98 -2.13 7.69 2.15
C VAL A 98 -1.88 6.20 1.89
N GLY A 99 -2.37 5.32 2.77
CA GLY A 99 -2.20 3.89 2.65
C GLY A 99 -2.89 3.32 1.41
N LYS A 100 -4.09 3.79 1.07
CA LYS A 100 -4.75 3.42 -0.20
C LYS A 100 -3.95 3.88 -1.42
N ALA A 101 -3.51 5.13 -1.45
CA ALA A 101 -2.72 5.66 -2.56
C ALA A 101 -1.41 4.88 -2.76
N GLU A 102 -0.69 4.61 -1.67
CA GLU A 102 0.54 3.83 -1.69
C GLU A 102 0.28 2.38 -2.08
N GLY A 103 -0.71 1.72 -1.47
CA GLY A 103 -1.03 0.32 -1.73
C GLY A 103 -1.44 0.08 -3.18
N ILE A 104 -2.31 0.93 -3.74
CA ILE A 104 -2.70 0.87 -5.16
C ILE A 104 -1.46 1.10 -6.05
N GLY A 105 -0.65 2.11 -5.75
CA GLY A 105 0.57 2.39 -6.51
C GLY A 105 1.55 1.20 -6.50
N LEU A 106 1.76 0.57 -5.34
CA LEU A 106 2.63 -0.60 -5.20
C LEU A 106 2.12 -1.81 -6.00
N LEU A 107 0.80 -2.03 -6.04
CA LEU A 107 0.21 -3.08 -6.88
C LEU A 107 0.46 -2.83 -8.37
N LEU A 108 0.33 -1.58 -8.84
CA LEU A 108 0.66 -1.20 -10.22
C LEU A 108 2.16 -1.37 -10.51
N ARG A 109 3.03 -0.93 -9.60
CA ARG A 109 4.49 -1.10 -9.74
C ARG A 109 4.87 -2.58 -9.80
N ALA A 110 4.16 -3.43 -9.07
CA ALA A 110 4.43 -4.85 -8.98
C ALA A 110 3.80 -5.66 -10.14
N SER A 111 3.07 -5.03 -11.08
CA SER A 111 2.47 -5.71 -12.24
C SER A 111 3.45 -6.62 -13.01
N PRO A 112 4.72 -6.24 -13.29
CA PRO A 112 5.67 -7.14 -13.94
C PRO A 112 5.91 -8.42 -13.13
N HIS A 113 6.03 -8.29 -11.81
CA HIS A 113 6.25 -9.44 -10.93
C HIS A 113 4.99 -10.31 -10.85
N HIS A 114 3.81 -9.71 -10.66
CA HIS A 114 2.54 -10.45 -10.59
C HIS A 114 2.26 -11.23 -11.88
N SER A 115 2.59 -10.66 -13.04
CA SER A 115 2.37 -11.32 -14.33
C SER A 115 3.14 -12.64 -14.47
N LEU A 116 4.32 -12.78 -13.82
CA LEU A 116 5.10 -14.03 -13.80
C LEU A 116 4.33 -15.19 -13.16
N PHE A 117 3.47 -14.87 -12.20
CA PHE A 117 2.65 -15.82 -11.47
C PHE A 117 1.22 -15.87 -12.00
N ARG A 118 0.99 -15.32 -13.21
CA ARG A 118 -0.35 -15.19 -13.83
C ARG A 118 -1.36 -14.53 -12.88
N ARG A 119 -0.90 -13.49 -12.16
CA ARG A 119 -1.71 -12.64 -11.29
C ARG A 119 -1.74 -11.22 -11.82
N THR A 120 -2.85 -10.54 -11.60
CA THR A 120 -3.00 -9.10 -11.88
C THR A 120 -3.91 -8.47 -10.83
N TYR A 121 -3.63 -7.21 -10.52
CA TYR A 121 -4.43 -6.38 -9.62
C TYR A 121 -5.11 -5.23 -10.36
N ILE A 122 -5.05 -5.22 -11.70
CA ILE A 122 -5.94 -4.40 -12.52
C ILE A 122 -7.33 -5.04 -12.44
N PRO A 123 -8.35 -4.31 -11.97
CA PRO A 123 -9.69 -4.87 -11.82
C PRO A 123 -10.28 -5.38 -13.13
N ILE A 124 -11.06 -6.46 -13.07
CA ILE A 124 -11.76 -7.04 -14.22
C ILE A 124 -12.65 -5.99 -14.89
N GLU A 125 -13.40 -5.20 -14.10
CA GLU A 125 -14.28 -4.16 -14.63
C GLU A 125 -13.52 -3.09 -15.43
N ILE A 126 -12.32 -2.71 -14.97
CA ILE A 126 -11.50 -1.69 -15.62
C ILE A 126 -10.81 -2.26 -16.86
N ALA A 127 -10.28 -3.49 -16.78
CA ALA A 127 -9.70 -4.16 -17.94
C ALA A 127 -10.73 -4.34 -19.05
N ALA A 128 -11.96 -4.76 -18.71
CA ALA A 128 -13.06 -4.90 -19.66
C ALA A 128 -13.46 -3.56 -20.29
N LYS A 129 -13.54 -2.48 -19.50
CA LYS A 129 -13.82 -1.11 -20.00
C LYS A 129 -12.87 -0.70 -21.12
N HIS A 130 -11.59 -1.10 -21.05
CA HIS A 130 -10.56 -0.77 -22.03
C HIS A 130 -10.25 -1.91 -23.00
N SER A 131 -11.11 -2.93 -23.10
CA SER A 131 -10.94 -4.09 -23.98
C SER A 131 -9.62 -4.84 -23.80
N VAL A 132 -9.13 -4.92 -22.57
CA VAL A 132 -7.88 -5.61 -22.20
C VAL A 132 -8.22 -6.99 -21.63
N SER A 133 -7.64 -8.05 -22.21
CA SER A 133 -7.75 -9.38 -21.63
C SER A 133 -6.73 -9.57 -20.50
N GLN A 134 -7.04 -10.43 -19.53
CA GLN A 134 -6.06 -10.79 -18.50
C GLN A 134 -4.83 -11.47 -19.10
N GLU A 135 -4.99 -12.22 -20.20
CA GLU A 135 -3.88 -12.88 -20.88
C GLU A 135 -2.87 -11.87 -21.44
N ASP A 136 -3.34 -10.74 -21.98
CA ASP A 136 -2.47 -9.67 -22.45
C ASP A 136 -1.59 -9.12 -21.32
N ILE A 137 -2.17 -8.97 -20.13
CA ILE A 137 -1.44 -8.54 -18.93
C ILE A 137 -0.42 -9.60 -18.51
N TYR A 138 -0.80 -10.88 -18.50
CA TYR A 138 0.10 -11.99 -18.13
C TYR A 138 1.30 -12.10 -19.09
N ARG A 139 1.05 -11.94 -20.38
CA ARG A 139 2.07 -11.95 -21.44
C ARG A 139 2.85 -10.63 -21.54
N ARG A 140 2.50 -9.64 -20.71
CA ARG A 140 3.10 -8.30 -20.69
C ARG A 140 3.02 -7.57 -22.03
N ILE A 141 1.92 -7.78 -22.75
CA ILE A 141 1.64 -7.08 -24.00
C ILE A 141 1.22 -5.67 -23.63
N HIS A 142 2.08 -4.71 -23.92
CA HIS A 142 1.73 -3.30 -23.78
C HIS A 142 0.78 -2.89 -24.92
N SER A 143 -0.32 -2.24 -24.55
CA SER A 143 -1.31 -1.68 -25.46
C SER A 143 -1.84 -0.37 -24.91
N GLU A 144 -2.43 0.45 -25.78
CA GLU A 144 -3.11 1.69 -25.37
C GLU A 144 -4.25 1.39 -24.38
N GLY A 145 -5.02 0.32 -24.61
CA GLY A 145 -6.06 -0.13 -23.68
C GLY A 145 -5.51 -0.46 -22.29
N LEU A 146 -4.34 -1.12 -22.21
CA LEU A 146 -3.70 -1.40 -20.92
C LEU A 146 -3.19 -0.13 -20.24
N ALA A 147 -2.60 0.80 -20.99
CA ALA A 147 -2.19 2.10 -20.45
C ALA A 147 -3.39 2.87 -19.88
N ASN A 148 -4.52 2.89 -20.59
CA ASN A 148 -5.76 3.53 -20.12
C ASN A 148 -6.36 2.84 -18.90
N ALA A 149 -6.30 1.50 -18.82
CA ALA A 149 -6.72 0.76 -17.63
C ALA A 149 -5.84 1.07 -16.41
N VAL A 150 -4.52 1.16 -16.60
CA VAL A 150 -3.58 1.57 -15.55
C VAL A 150 -3.83 3.02 -15.14
N LEU A 151 -4.09 3.92 -16.08
CA LEU A 151 -4.44 5.32 -15.81
C LEU A 151 -5.69 5.42 -14.93
N ASP A 152 -6.75 4.66 -15.22
CA ASP A 152 -7.96 4.64 -14.39
C ASP A 152 -7.66 4.21 -12.94
N VAL A 153 -6.88 3.14 -12.75
CA VAL A 153 -6.47 2.66 -11.42
C VAL A 153 -5.57 3.69 -10.71
N ALA A 154 -4.61 4.26 -11.43
CA ALA A 154 -3.70 5.28 -10.91
C ALA A 154 -4.44 6.57 -10.53
N SER A 155 -5.49 6.93 -11.26
CA SER A 155 -6.33 8.11 -10.97
C SER A 155 -7.03 7.99 -9.62
N VAL A 156 -7.43 6.77 -9.22
CA VAL A 156 -8.01 6.52 -7.89
C VAL A 156 -6.96 6.70 -6.79
N ALA A 157 -5.73 6.21 -7.01
CA ALA A 157 -4.62 6.47 -6.10
C ALA A 157 -4.30 7.97 -5.98
N GLU A 158 -4.32 8.71 -7.09
CA GLU A 158 -4.14 10.17 -7.07
C GLU A 158 -5.25 10.89 -6.33
N ALA A 159 -6.50 10.47 -6.50
CA ALA A 159 -7.63 11.03 -5.76
C ALA A 159 -7.50 10.82 -4.25
N HIS A 160 -7.03 9.64 -3.81
CA HIS A 160 -6.72 9.41 -2.40
C HIS A 160 -5.57 10.29 -1.92
N LEU A 161 -4.48 10.39 -2.67
CA LEU A 161 -3.35 11.23 -2.28
C LEU A 161 -3.75 12.71 -2.17
N ALA A 162 -4.59 13.20 -3.09
CA ALA A 162 -5.14 14.55 -3.03
C ALA A 162 -6.02 14.78 -1.79
N LYS A 163 -6.91 13.83 -1.48
CA LYS A 163 -7.74 13.88 -0.26
C LYS A 163 -6.89 13.88 1.01
N ALA A 164 -5.86 13.04 1.07
CA ALA A 164 -4.93 13.02 2.20
C ALA A 164 -4.26 14.38 2.41
N ARG A 165 -3.81 15.02 1.33
CA ARG A 165 -3.17 16.34 1.37
C ARG A 165 -4.13 17.46 1.75
N ALA A 166 -5.38 17.39 1.32
CA ALA A 166 -6.42 18.34 1.73
C ALA A 166 -6.68 18.30 3.26
N LEU A 167 -6.45 17.15 3.90
CA LEU A 167 -6.58 16.99 5.35
C LEU A 167 -5.37 17.49 6.14
N ALA A 168 -4.24 17.83 5.49
CA ALA A 168 -2.96 18.10 6.15
C ALA A 168 -3.03 19.20 7.23
N SER A 169 -3.89 20.21 7.04
CA SER A 169 -4.10 21.30 8.00
C SER A 169 -4.81 20.85 9.30
N THR A 170 -5.51 19.73 9.26
CA THR A 170 -6.25 19.16 10.41
C THR A 170 -5.48 18.06 11.13
N VAL A 171 -4.35 17.63 10.57
CA VAL A 171 -3.52 16.53 11.09
C VAL A 171 -2.54 17.07 12.13
N PRO A 172 -2.42 16.45 13.31
CA PRO A 172 -1.45 16.87 14.33
C PRO A 172 -0.02 16.70 13.81
N SER A 173 0.87 17.64 14.17
CA SER A 173 2.26 17.64 13.67
C SER A 173 3.04 16.35 13.97
N GLY A 174 2.73 15.66 15.07
CA GLY A 174 3.32 14.36 15.42
C GLY A 174 2.93 13.21 14.48
N ALA A 175 1.86 13.34 13.70
CA ALA A 175 1.44 12.35 12.71
C ALA A 175 2.12 12.51 11.36
N ILE A 176 2.64 13.70 11.04
CA ILE A 176 3.25 14.01 9.75
C ILE A 176 4.38 13.03 9.38
N PRO A 177 5.31 12.65 10.28
CA PRO A 177 6.34 11.66 9.96
C PRO A 177 5.78 10.31 9.53
N VAL A 178 4.64 9.89 10.11
CA VAL A 178 3.95 8.63 9.76
C VAL A 178 3.35 8.69 8.36
N LEU A 179 2.97 9.88 7.90
CA LEU A 179 2.31 10.10 6.61
C LEU A 179 3.28 10.35 5.44
N LEU A 180 4.60 10.44 5.70
CA LEU A 180 5.64 10.62 4.68
C LEU A 180 5.63 9.58 3.52
N PRO A 181 5.11 8.34 3.68
CA PRO A 181 4.90 7.45 2.53
C PRO A 181 4.07 8.07 1.40
N ALA A 182 3.25 9.09 1.67
CA ALA A 182 2.56 9.90 0.66
C ALA A 182 3.50 10.53 -0.38
N VAL A 183 4.72 10.90 0.03
CA VAL A 183 5.76 11.42 -0.88
C VAL A 183 6.18 10.32 -1.85
N SER A 184 6.39 9.09 -1.36
CA SER A 184 6.76 7.93 -2.18
C SER A 184 5.65 7.56 -3.17
N ALA A 185 4.40 7.55 -2.70
CA ALA A 185 3.23 7.32 -3.54
C ALA A 185 3.13 8.38 -4.66
N GLY A 186 3.31 9.65 -4.33
CA GLY A 186 3.31 10.74 -5.31
C GLY A 186 4.43 10.63 -6.34
N VAL A 187 5.64 10.24 -5.92
CA VAL A 187 6.76 9.98 -6.84
C VAL A 187 6.44 8.82 -7.78
N LEU A 188 5.88 7.73 -7.28
CA LEU A 188 5.50 6.58 -8.10
C LEU A 188 4.44 6.93 -9.14
N LEU A 189 3.39 7.65 -8.76
CA LEU A 189 2.32 8.08 -9.68
C LEU A 189 2.88 9.02 -10.76
N ASN A 190 3.77 9.95 -10.40
CA ASN A 190 4.46 10.79 -11.37
C ASN A 190 5.38 10.00 -12.31
N SER A 191 6.02 8.94 -11.82
CA SER A 191 6.85 8.07 -12.65
C SER A 191 6.02 7.23 -13.62
N LEU A 192 4.84 6.77 -13.22
CA LEU A 192 3.88 6.13 -14.12
C LEU A 192 3.44 7.07 -15.26
N LYS A 193 3.14 8.34 -14.93
CA LYS A 193 2.84 9.38 -15.94
C LYS A 193 3.95 9.58 -16.96
N LYS A 194 5.22 9.56 -16.53
CA LYS A 194 6.40 9.74 -17.41
C LYS A 194 6.67 8.59 -18.38
N VAL A 195 6.05 7.43 -18.14
CA VAL A 195 6.16 6.25 -19.00
C VAL A 195 4.82 5.92 -19.67
N ASP A 196 3.94 6.92 -19.79
CA ASP A 196 2.61 6.80 -20.40
C ASP A 196 1.82 5.61 -19.83
N PHE A 197 1.91 5.43 -18.50
CA PHE A 197 1.24 4.36 -17.74
C PHE A 197 1.61 2.93 -18.19
N ASN A 198 2.75 2.76 -18.88
CA ASN A 198 3.32 1.45 -19.13
C ASN A 198 3.92 0.85 -17.85
N VAL A 199 3.15 0.03 -17.13
CA VAL A 199 3.59 -0.66 -15.91
C VAL A 199 4.73 -1.66 -16.13
N PHE A 200 5.04 -2.03 -17.38
CA PHE A 200 6.15 -2.91 -17.72
C PHE A 200 7.43 -2.16 -18.11
N ASP A 201 7.42 -0.83 -18.09
CA ASP A 201 8.59 -0.04 -18.43
C ASP A 201 9.72 -0.23 -17.39
N PRO A 202 10.92 -0.68 -17.80
CA PRO A 202 12.02 -0.97 -16.87
C PRO A 202 12.52 0.28 -16.12
N ARG A 203 12.21 1.49 -16.59
CA ARG A 203 12.52 2.74 -15.87
C ARG A 203 11.83 2.80 -14.51
N LEU A 204 10.63 2.22 -14.37
CA LEU A 204 9.93 2.17 -13.08
C LEU A 204 10.71 1.37 -12.03
N ALA A 205 11.43 0.33 -12.45
CA ALA A 205 12.23 -0.51 -11.55
C ALA A 205 13.56 0.13 -11.12
N ARG A 206 14.02 1.21 -11.77
CA ARG A 206 15.30 1.86 -11.45
C ARG A 206 15.19 2.66 -10.15
N GLY A 207 16.22 2.56 -9.32
CA GLY A 207 16.31 3.30 -8.06
C GLY A 207 15.09 3.09 -7.17
N VAL A 208 14.50 4.19 -6.68
CA VAL A 208 13.23 4.17 -5.92
C VAL A 208 12.16 4.76 -6.81
N ASN A 209 11.18 3.96 -7.25
CA ASN A 209 10.07 4.45 -8.07
C ASN A 209 10.50 5.21 -9.34
N GLY A 210 11.58 4.80 -9.99
CA GLY A 210 12.09 5.43 -11.21
C GLY A 210 12.92 6.69 -10.99
N VAL A 211 13.25 7.02 -9.73
CA VAL A 211 14.15 8.14 -9.38
C VAL A 211 15.37 7.68 -8.60
N SER A 212 16.41 8.52 -8.57
CA SER A 212 17.62 8.25 -7.78
C SER A 212 17.29 8.11 -6.28
N PRO A 213 17.89 7.14 -5.57
CA PRO A 213 17.72 7.00 -4.12
C PRO A 213 18.07 8.28 -3.34
N LEU A 214 19.12 9.01 -3.76
CA LEU A 214 19.51 10.27 -3.15
C LEU A 214 18.43 11.34 -3.31
N TRP A 215 17.85 11.43 -4.51
CA TRP A 215 16.76 12.37 -4.78
C TRP A 215 15.52 12.05 -3.93
N MET A 216 15.17 10.77 -3.81
CA MET A 216 14.07 10.35 -2.96
C MET A 216 14.30 10.72 -1.49
N GLN A 217 15.51 10.50 -0.96
CA GLN A 217 15.86 10.89 0.40
C GLN A 217 15.78 12.40 0.61
N LEU A 218 16.28 13.21 -0.34
CA LEU A 218 16.17 14.67 -0.29
C LEU A 218 14.72 15.13 -0.29
N LEU A 219 13.87 14.55 -1.15
CA LEU A 219 12.44 14.86 -1.20
C LEU A 219 11.73 14.54 0.12
N VAL A 220 11.96 13.36 0.69
CA VAL A 220 11.35 12.97 1.97
C VAL A 220 11.83 13.89 3.09
N LYS A 221 13.13 14.19 3.17
CA LYS A 221 13.69 15.13 4.16
C LYS A 221 13.13 16.53 4.00
N TRP A 222 12.94 17.00 2.77
CA TRP A 222 12.34 18.31 2.49
C TRP A 222 10.89 18.39 2.97
N HIS A 223 10.08 17.36 2.68
CA HIS A 223 8.68 17.30 3.13
C HIS A 223 8.59 17.20 4.65
N ALA A 224 9.45 16.38 5.27
CA ALA A 224 9.56 16.29 6.73
C ALA A 224 9.93 17.63 7.37
N PHE A 225 10.92 18.35 6.80
CA PHE A 225 11.32 19.68 7.27
C PHE A 225 10.18 20.70 7.17
N ARG A 226 9.40 20.65 6.09
CA ARG A 226 8.23 21.54 5.90
C ARG A 226 6.99 21.10 6.68
N LYS A 227 7.04 19.97 7.38
CA LYS A 227 5.88 19.34 8.04
C LYS A 227 4.71 19.09 7.05
N MET A 228 5.04 18.57 5.87
CA MET A 228 4.10 18.22 4.80
C MET A 228 4.30 16.77 4.35
N TYR A 229 3.31 16.18 3.68
CA TYR A 229 3.36 14.83 3.10
C TYR A 229 2.68 14.77 1.71
#